data_AF-A0A847GGT6-F1
#
_entry.id   AF-A0A847GGT6-F1
#
_cell.length_a   1.000
_cell.length_b   1.000
_cell.length_c   1.000
_cell.angle_alpha   90.00
_cell.angle_beta   90.00
_cell.angle_gamma   90.00
#
_symmetry.space_group_name_H-M   'P 1'
#
loop_
_entity.id
_entity.type
_entity.pdbx_description
1 polymer ?
#
loop_
_entity_poly.entity_id
_entity_poly.type
_entity_poly.pdbx_seq_one_letter_code
_entity_poly.pdbx_strand_id
1 'polypeptide(L)'
;MKHRIMIAAVLLFHCALAGAAPLGACAHRGDARHAPENTVPAFRSAVEKGAHMIEFDVAATADGCLVLMHDATVDRTTNGKGRVDALSFEEIRALDAGGWFSPDFAGVKVPTLSEALAAIPENILCNIHLKGGPETAAATALTVQRMGRLGHCFLACGAAQAGAARAAVPGIRICNMDRQDGDRGAYVRGTVDMGAAYIQLKGDEEGLPELTARCRENGVTVNYFGAEEPEKIRRLYKAGVQYVLTDDLDACLAVLREDFGVGPVPQIDDETAVRAAVSQYFYGILYYDEPLLRATFHPDAQVSGIRKDGRLDHQRFHDWVAYTRGKAPDPAGRENSIAHADISGPAASVRTELQWPSVHYTDYLSLLKIDGRWVIANKIWRAR
;
A
#
# COMPACT_ATOMS: atom_id res chain seq x y z
N MET A 1 9.03 36.70 21.45
CA MET A 1 9.72 36.67 20.14
C MET A 1 9.29 35.41 19.40
N LYS A 2 8.46 35.55 18.35
CA LYS A 2 7.90 34.45 17.57
C LYS A 2 9.03 33.73 16.81
N HIS A 3 9.34 32.49 17.18
CA HIS A 3 10.26 31.66 16.41
C HIS A 3 9.48 31.04 15.23
N ARG A 4 9.64 31.64 14.04
CA ARG A 4 9.25 31.05 12.78
C ARG A 4 10.26 29.94 12.46
N ILE A 5 9.83 28.69 12.51
CA ILE A 5 10.60 27.58 11.96
C ILE A 5 10.37 27.62 10.45
N MET A 6 11.37 28.14 9.71
CA MET A 6 11.48 27.97 8.27
C MET A 6 11.70 26.48 8.00
N ILE A 7 10.77 25.84 7.29
CA ILE A 7 11.02 24.56 6.64
C ILE A 7 12.06 24.83 5.55
N ALA A 8 13.33 24.56 5.86
CA ALA A 8 14.37 24.52 4.86
C ALA A 8 14.10 23.28 3.99
N ALA A 9 13.69 23.52 2.74
CA ALA A 9 13.71 22.49 1.72
C ALA A 9 15.16 22.04 1.54
N VAL A 10 15.52 20.93 2.16
CA VAL A 10 16.78 20.25 1.86
C VAL A 10 16.58 19.61 0.49
N LEU A 11 16.94 20.35 -0.56
CA LEU A 11 17.22 19.81 -1.89
C LEU A 11 18.44 18.90 -1.77
N LEU A 12 18.22 17.63 -1.42
CA LEU A 12 19.22 16.58 -1.61
C LEU A 12 19.38 16.36 -3.12
N PHE A 13 20.31 17.09 -3.72
CA PHE A 13 20.92 16.69 -4.98
C PHE A 13 21.63 15.35 -4.74
N HIS A 14 20.92 14.25 -5.01
CA HIS A 14 21.57 12.95 -5.17
C HIS A 14 22.35 13.00 -6.46
N CYS A 15 23.66 13.23 -6.33
CA CYS A 15 24.61 12.93 -7.38
C CYS A 15 24.54 11.42 -7.62
N ALA A 16 23.88 11.01 -8.70
CA ALA A 16 23.81 9.63 -9.13
C ALA A 16 25.21 9.18 -9.57
N LEU A 17 26.01 8.69 -8.62
CA LEU A 17 27.00 7.67 -8.93
C LEU A 17 26.22 6.52 -9.58
N ALA A 18 26.67 6.09 -10.76
CA ALA A 18 26.10 4.96 -11.50
C ALA A 18 26.27 3.64 -10.72
N GLY A 19 25.51 3.49 -9.64
CA GLY A 19 25.27 2.21 -9.00
C GLY A 19 24.26 1.42 -9.82
N ALA A 20 24.39 0.10 -9.84
CA ALA A 20 23.35 -0.76 -10.38
C ALA A 20 22.01 -0.41 -9.70
N ALA A 21 20.93 -0.30 -10.49
CA ALA A 21 19.58 -0.16 -9.94
C ALA A 21 19.33 -1.31 -8.93
N PRO A 22 18.68 -1.04 -7.79
CA PRO A 22 18.52 -2.04 -6.74
C PRO A 22 17.76 -3.27 -7.29
N LEU A 23 18.30 -4.46 -6.99
CA LEU A 23 17.63 -5.74 -7.24
C LEU A 23 16.74 -6.09 -6.04
N GLY A 24 15.67 -6.86 -6.24
CA GLY A 24 14.84 -7.30 -5.13
C GLY A 24 13.75 -8.30 -5.51
N ALA A 25 13.19 -8.96 -4.49
CA ALA A 25 12.06 -9.87 -4.67
C ALA A 25 10.73 -9.10 -4.64
N CYS A 26 9.82 -9.46 -5.54
CA CYS A 26 8.46 -8.97 -5.56
C CYS A 26 7.48 -10.10 -5.22
N ALA A 27 6.81 -9.98 -4.08
CA ALA A 27 5.86 -10.99 -3.59
C ALA A 27 4.53 -10.89 -4.35
N HIS A 28 4.22 -11.89 -5.18
CA HIS A 28 3.03 -11.89 -6.04
C HIS A 28 1.76 -12.11 -5.22
N ARG A 29 0.85 -11.12 -5.25
CA ARG A 29 -0.36 -11.06 -4.42
C ARG A 29 -0.08 -11.18 -2.91
N GLY A 30 1.10 -10.73 -2.47
CA GLY A 30 1.64 -11.00 -1.13
C GLY A 30 2.47 -12.30 -1.08
N ASP A 31 2.65 -12.87 0.11
CA ASP A 31 3.26 -14.20 0.25
C ASP A 31 2.20 -15.31 0.07
N ALA A 32 1.76 -15.48 -1.18
CA ALA A 32 0.63 -16.33 -1.54
C ALA A 32 0.85 -17.84 -1.26
N ARG A 33 2.07 -18.27 -0.93
CA ARG A 33 2.37 -19.64 -0.48
C ARG A 33 2.12 -19.88 1.00
N HIS A 34 2.11 -18.83 1.82
CA HIS A 34 2.01 -18.93 3.28
C HIS A 34 0.74 -18.32 3.84
N ALA A 35 0.04 -17.52 3.06
CA ALA A 35 -1.22 -16.90 3.43
C ALA A 35 -2.10 -16.68 2.19
N PRO A 36 -3.43 -16.53 2.35
CA PRO A 36 -4.35 -16.34 1.24
C PRO A 36 -4.01 -15.08 0.43
N GLU A 37 -3.94 -15.23 -0.90
CA GLU A 37 -3.56 -14.15 -1.83
C GLU A 37 -4.40 -12.87 -1.64
N ASN A 38 -3.79 -11.71 -1.90
CA ASN A 38 -4.47 -10.40 -1.83
C ASN A 38 -5.09 -10.09 -0.46
N THR A 39 -4.55 -10.62 0.64
CA THR A 39 -5.03 -10.36 2.01
C THR A 39 -3.98 -9.70 2.90
N VAL A 40 -4.43 -9.03 3.96
CA VAL A 40 -3.53 -8.44 4.97
C VAL A 40 -2.56 -9.46 5.58
N PRO A 41 -2.96 -10.71 5.92
CA PRO A 41 -2.02 -11.74 6.33
C PRO A 41 -0.91 -12.03 5.30
N ALA A 42 -1.22 -12.11 4.00
CA ALA A 42 -0.20 -12.34 2.97
C ALA A 42 0.77 -11.18 2.85
N PHE A 43 0.31 -9.94 3.02
CA PHE A 43 1.20 -8.78 3.04
C PHE A 43 2.08 -8.76 4.29
N ARG A 44 1.53 -9.06 5.46
CA ARG A 44 2.32 -9.14 6.70
C ARG A 44 3.40 -10.20 6.61
N SER A 45 3.07 -11.37 6.10
CA SER A 45 4.06 -12.44 5.90
C SER A 45 5.18 -12.00 4.95
N ALA A 46 4.85 -11.32 3.84
CA ALA A 46 5.85 -10.77 2.93
C ALA A 46 6.73 -9.67 3.58
N VAL A 47 6.13 -8.79 4.41
CA VAL A 47 6.85 -7.76 5.18
C VAL A 47 7.79 -8.40 6.19
N GLU A 48 7.35 -9.41 6.93
CA GLU A 48 8.15 -10.12 7.93
C GLU A 48 9.36 -10.83 7.30
N LYS A 49 9.17 -11.41 6.10
CA LYS A 49 10.25 -12.00 5.30
C LYS A 49 11.18 -10.95 4.66
N GLY A 50 10.77 -9.68 4.64
CA GLY A 50 11.55 -8.59 4.08
C GLY A 50 11.53 -8.55 2.56
N ALA A 51 10.37 -8.77 1.94
CA ALA A 51 10.15 -8.52 0.52
C ALA A 51 10.53 -7.07 0.16
N HIS A 52 11.08 -6.87 -1.04
CA HIS A 52 11.48 -5.55 -1.53
C HIS A 52 10.31 -4.81 -2.19
N MET A 53 9.39 -5.60 -2.72
CA MET A 53 8.17 -5.15 -3.37
C MET A 53 7.06 -6.16 -3.07
N ILE A 54 5.84 -5.68 -2.96
CA ILE A 54 4.65 -6.51 -2.87
C ILE A 54 3.73 -6.11 -4.01
N GLU A 55 3.28 -7.10 -4.78
CA GLU A 55 2.26 -6.92 -5.80
C GLU A 55 0.91 -7.34 -5.25
N PHE A 56 -0.13 -6.63 -5.69
CA PHE A 56 -1.51 -6.97 -5.39
C PHE A 56 -2.46 -6.38 -6.43
N ASP A 57 -3.63 -6.99 -6.54
CA ASP A 57 -4.62 -6.70 -7.56
C ASP A 57 -5.75 -5.83 -7.00
N VAL A 58 -6.05 -4.70 -7.65
CA VAL A 58 -7.13 -3.80 -7.27
C VAL A 58 -8.28 -3.88 -8.25
N ALA A 59 -9.47 -4.14 -7.71
CA ALA A 59 -10.75 -4.10 -8.39
C ALA A 59 -11.68 -3.07 -7.73
N ALA A 60 -12.76 -2.71 -8.42
CA ALA A 60 -13.81 -1.85 -7.90
C ALA A 60 -15.11 -2.65 -7.71
N THR A 61 -15.78 -2.44 -6.58
CA THR A 61 -17.12 -2.97 -6.28
C THR A 61 -18.21 -2.20 -7.03
N ALA A 62 -19.45 -2.69 -7.00
CA ALA A 62 -20.59 -2.04 -7.63
C ALA A 62 -20.83 -0.59 -7.13
N ASP A 63 -20.52 -0.34 -5.86
CA ASP A 63 -20.58 0.97 -5.19
C ASP A 63 -19.25 1.74 -5.23
N GLY A 64 -18.28 1.29 -6.03
CA GLY A 64 -17.04 2.01 -6.32
C GLY A 64 -15.95 1.92 -5.25
N CYS A 65 -16.10 1.04 -4.26
CA CYS A 65 -15.05 0.78 -3.28
C CYS A 65 -13.89 0.00 -3.93
N LEU A 66 -12.65 0.37 -3.60
CA LEU A 66 -11.46 -0.32 -4.09
C LEU A 66 -11.11 -1.47 -3.15
N VAL A 67 -11.24 -2.70 -3.66
CA VAL A 67 -10.97 -3.95 -2.94
C VAL A 67 -9.87 -4.74 -3.62
N LEU A 68 -9.21 -5.62 -2.87
CA LEU A 68 -8.17 -6.47 -3.44
C LEU A 68 -8.74 -7.79 -3.92
N MET A 69 -8.64 -8.04 -5.22
CA MET A 69 -9.13 -9.26 -5.85
C MET A 69 -8.47 -9.43 -7.21
N HIS A 70 -7.91 -10.61 -7.47
CA HIS A 70 -7.32 -10.93 -8.77
C HIS A 70 -8.39 -11.21 -9.83
N ASP A 71 -9.35 -12.07 -9.50
CA ASP A 71 -10.35 -12.56 -10.42
C ASP A 71 -11.50 -11.55 -10.59
N ALA A 72 -12.21 -11.64 -11.72
CA ALA A 72 -13.43 -10.84 -11.93
C ALA A 72 -14.59 -11.29 -11.01
N THR A 73 -14.49 -12.47 -10.39
CA THR A 73 -15.48 -13.03 -9.46
C THR A 73 -14.85 -13.37 -8.12
N VAL A 74 -15.66 -13.42 -7.08
CA VAL A 74 -15.23 -13.80 -5.71
C VAL A 74 -15.10 -15.31 -5.52
N ASP A 75 -15.48 -16.09 -6.52
CA ASP A 75 -15.78 -17.52 -6.45
C ASP A 75 -14.63 -18.44 -6.01
N ARG A 76 -13.38 -18.12 -6.39
CA ARG A 76 -12.22 -18.99 -6.17
C ARG A 76 -11.60 -18.77 -4.80
N THR A 77 -11.53 -17.51 -4.37
CA THR A 77 -10.77 -17.06 -3.20
C THR A 77 -11.68 -16.61 -2.06
N THR A 78 -12.97 -16.92 -2.12
CA THR A 78 -13.90 -16.68 -1.01
C THR A 78 -14.93 -17.79 -0.88
N ASN A 79 -15.75 -17.74 0.18
CA ASN A 79 -16.93 -18.57 0.35
C ASN A 79 -18.19 -18.04 -0.38
N GLY A 80 -18.06 -16.98 -1.18
CA GLY A 80 -19.16 -16.35 -1.93
C GLY A 80 -19.21 -16.74 -3.40
N LYS A 81 -20.16 -16.13 -4.12
CA LYS A 81 -20.31 -16.25 -5.58
C LYS A 81 -20.70 -14.92 -6.19
N GLY A 82 -20.21 -14.64 -7.40
CA GLY A 82 -20.62 -13.46 -8.16
C GLY A 82 -19.46 -12.57 -8.60
N ARG A 83 -19.76 -11.62 -9.48
CA ARG A 83 -18.77 -10.67 -10.00
C ARG A 83 -18.48 -9.58 -8.97
N VAL A 84 -17.22 -9.18 -8.88
CA VAL A 84 -16.79 -8.11 -7.96
C VAL A 84 -17.52 -6.79 -8.28
N ASP A 85 -17.65 -6.45 -9.56
CA ASP A 85 -18.34 -5.23 -10.03
C ASP A 85 -19.87 -5.28 -9.95
N ALA A 86 -20.43 -6.41 -9.49
CA ALA A 86 -21.87 -6.59 -9.28
C ALA A 86 -22.25 -6.67 -7.80
N LEU A 87 -21.27 -6.71 -6.90
CA LEU A 87 -21.48 -6.77 -5.45
C LEU A 87 -21.08 -5.44 -4.81
N SER A 88 -21.81 -5.02 -3.78
CA SER A 88 -21.43 -3.90 -2.92
C SER A 88 -20.21 -4.25 -2.06
N PHE A 89 -19.55 -3.23 -1.52
CA PHE A 89 -18.48 -3.45 -0.55
C PHE A 89 -18.95 -4.24 0.67
N GLU A 90 -20.15 -3.97 1.18
CA GLU A 90 -20.69 -4.67 2.35
C GLU A 90 -20.86 -6.17 2.09
N GLU A 91 -21.41 -6.53 0.92
CA GLU A 91 -21.57 -7.93 0.51
C GLU A 91 -20.21 -8.63 0.39
N ILE A 92 -19.22 -8.00 -0.26
CA ILE A 92 -17.87 -8.57 -0.39
C ILE A 92 -17.17 -8.67 0.97
N ARG A 93 -17.32 -7.65 1.83
CA ARG A 93 -16.68 -7.60 3.14
C ARG A 93 -17.24 -8.65 4.10
N ALA A 94 -18.48 -9.11 3.90
CA ALA A 94 -19.06 -10.19 4.69
C ALA A 94 -18.38 -11.55 4.42
N LEU A 95 -17.81 -11.74 3.22
CA LEU A 95 -17.22 -13.02 2.79
C LEU A 95 -15.97 -13.40 3.60
N ASP A 96 -15.68 -14.69 3.62
CA ASP A 96 -14.43 -15.26 4.12
C ASP A 96 -13.48 -15.45 2.93
N ALA A 97 -12.35 -14.74 2.95
CA ALA A 97 -11.30 -14.73 1.94
C ALA A 97 -10.07 -15.58 2.31
N GLY A 98 -10.11 -16.33 3.42
CA GLY A 98 -8.97 -17.12 3.90
C GLY A 98 -9.26 -18.59 4.16
N GLY A 99 -10.49 -18.96 4.49
CA GLY A 99 -10.86 -20.35 4.79
C GLY A 99 -10.63 -21.33 3.63
N TRP A 100 -10.61 -20.85 2.39
CA TRP A 100 -10.27 -21.67 1.20
C TRP A 100 -8.78 -22.06 1.16
N PHE A 101 -7.91 -21.25 1.76
CA PHE A 101 -6.47 -21.47 1.78
C PHE A 101 -6.08 -22.45 2.89
N SER A 102 -6.55 -22.19 4.11
CA SER A 102 -6.40 -23.08 5.27
C SER A 102 -7.40 -22.69 6.37
N PRO A 103 -7.86 -23.63 7.22
CA PRO A 103 -8.68 -23.34 8.39
C PRO A 103 -8.10 -22.27 9.32
N ASP A 104 -6.77 -22.13 9.39
CA ASP A 104 -6.10 -21.12 10.24
C ASP A 104 -6.36 -19.68 9.79
N PHE A 105 -6.79 -19.48 8.54
CA PHE A 105 -7.16 -18.18 7.99
C PHE A 105 -8.68 -18.01 7.86
N ALA A 106 -9.48 -18.86 8.50
CA ALA A 106 -10.93 -18.71 8.49
C ALA A 106 -11.34 -17.34 9.05
N GLY A 107 -12.29 -16.70 8.37
CA GLY A 107 -12.82 -15.38 8.71
C GLY A 107 -11.98 -14.19 8.25
N VAL A 108 -10.81 -14.40 7.61
CA VAL A 108 -10.05 -13.31 6.96
C VAL A 108 -10.95 -12.63 5.93
N LYS A 109 -10.91 -11.30 5.88
CA LYS A 109 -11.77 -10.49 5.01
C LYS A 109 -11.03 -10.04 3.77
N VAL A 110 -11.79 -9.82 2.69
CA VAL A 110 -11.28 -9.09 1.52
C VAL A 110 -10.89 -7.67 1.97
N PRO A 111 -9.63 -7.26 1.83
CA PRO A 111 -9.19 -5.93 2.25
C PRO A 111 -9.55 -4.86 1.21
N THR A 112 -9.72 -3.64 1.69
CA THR A 112 -9.69 -2.43 0.85
C THR A 112 -8.27 -2.07 0.46
N LEU A 113 -8.11 -1.23 -0.57
CA LEU A 113 -6.80 -0.67 -0.93
C LEU A 113 -6.16 0.09 0.24
N SER A 114 -6.93 0.86 1.01
CA SER A 114 -6.41 1.61 2.16
C SER A 114 -5.85 0.69 3.25
N GLU A 115 -6.55 -0.41 3.56
CA GLU A 115 -6.08 -1.42 4.52
C GLU A 115 -4.80 -2.12 4.03
N ALA A 116 -4.69 -2.39 2.72
CA ALA A 116 -3.49 -2.95 2.10
C ALA A 116 -2.28 -2.03 2.28
N LEU A 117 -2.43 -0.77 1.89
CA LEU A 117 -1.37 0.24 2.00
C LEU A 117 -0.99 0.53 3.46
N ALA A 118 -1.94 0.38 4.39
CA ALA A 118 -1.68 0.52 5.82
C ALA A 118 -0.90 -0.65 6.42
N ALA A 119 -1.04 -1.85 5.84
CA ALA A 119 -0.31 -3.05 6.26
C ALA A 119 1.12 -3.11 5.70
N ILE A 120 1.44 -2.36 4.65
CA ILE A 120 2.73 -2.38 3.97
C ILE A 120 3.56 -1.12 4.35
N PRO A 121 4.70 -1.27 5.05
CA PRO A 121 5.61 -0.16 5.36
C PRO A 121 6.05 0.65 4.13
N GLU A 122 6.47 1.90 4.34
CA GLU A 122 6.91 2.79 3.25
C GLU A 122 8.26 2.38 2.66
N ASN A 123 9.08 1.60 3.37
CA ASN A 123 10.33 1.09 2.81
C ASN A 123 10.15 -0.11 1.85
N ILE A 124 8.91 -0.55 1.60
CA ILE A 124 8.57 -1.63 0.66
C ILE A 124 7.74 -1.07 -0.49
N LEU A 125 8.14 -1.36 -1.72
CA LEU A 125 7.42 -0.90 -2.91
C LEU A 125 6.09 -1.64 -3.09
N CYS A 126 5.08 -0.96 -3.61
CA CYS A 126 3.78 -1.54 -3.95
C CYS A 126 3.58 -1.51 -5.48
N ASN A 127 3.50 -2.69 -6.08
CA ASN A 127 3.09 -2.87 -7.48
C ASN A 127 1.58 -3.10 -7.53
N ILE A 128 0.81 -2.07 -7.90
CA ILE A 128 -0.65 -2.11 -7.84
C ILE A 128 -1.20 -2.48 -9.22
N HIS A 129 -1.64 -3.73 -9.38
CA HIS A 129 -2.18 -4.22 -10.64
C HIS A 129 -3.68 -3.90 -10.76
N LEU A 130 -4.06 -3.17 -11.81
CA LEU A 130 -5.47 -2.76 -11.99
C LEU A 130 -6.28 -3.81 -12.76
N LYS A 131 -7.43 -4.22 -12.20
CA LYS A 131 -8.41 -5.11 -12.85
C LYS A 131 -9.63 -4.41 -13.46
N GLY A 132 -9.89 -3.16 -13.08
CA GLY A 132 -11.01 -2.36 -13.55
C GLY A 132 -10.68 -1.42 -14.71
N GLY A 133 -11.58 -0.48 -15.02
CA GLY A 133 -11.38 0.50 -16.10
C GLY A 133 -10.57 1.73 -15.69
N PRO A 134 -10.51 2.76 -16.56
CA PRO A 134 -9.84 4.03 -16.29
C PRO A 134 -10.34 4.74 -15.01
N GLU A 135 -11.61 4.55 -14.63
CA GLU A 135 -12.19 5.06 -13.38
C GLU A 135 -11.57 4.42 -12.13
N THR A 136 -11.32 3.10 -12.15
CA THR A 136 -10.58 2.41 -11.09
C THR A 136 -9.14 2.95 -11.02
N ALA A 137 -8.51 3.22 -12.16
CA ALA A 137 -7.16 3.77 -12.20
C ALA A 137 -7.06 5.16 -11.54
N ALA A 138 -8.00 6.05 -11.86
CA ALA A 138 -8.09 7.38 -11.26
C ALA A 138 -8.36 7.31 -9.76
N ALA A 139 -9.31 6.47 -9.32
CA ALA A 139 -9.63 6.29 -7.91
C ALA A 139 -8.43 5.72 -7.13
N THR A 140 -7.74 4.72 -7.66
CA THR A 140 -6.53 4.14 -7.06
C THR A 140 -5.42 5.18 -6.92
N ALA A 141 -5.17 5.97 -7.96
CA ALA A 141 -4.16 7.03 -7.92
C ALA A 141 -4.48 8.09 -6.85
N LEU A 142 -5.75 8.50 -6.73
CA LEU A 142 -6.20 9.43 -5.70
C LEU A 142 -6.02 8.85 -4.30
N THR A 143 -6.37 7.58 -4.06
CA THR A 143 -6.13 6.92 -2.77
C THR A 143 -4.64 6.89 -2.42
N VAL A 144 -3.78 6.51 -3.37
CA VAL A 144 -2.32 6.53 -3.20
C VAL A 144 -1.81 7.93 -2.85
N GLN A 145 -2.27 8.98 -3.56
CA GLN A 145 -1.89 10.36 -3.27
C GLN A 145 -2.33 10.79 -1.87
N ARG A 146 -3.61 10.57 -1.54
CA ARG A 146 -4.18 11.01 -0.28
C ARG A 146 -3.55 10.31 0.93
N MET A 147 -3.12 9.06 0.78
CA MET A 147 -2.35 8.32 1.79
C MET A 147 -0.86 8.68 1.83
N GLY A 148 -0.38 9.59 0.98
CA GLY A 148 1.03 9.99 0.93
C GLY A 148 1.96 8.96 0.31
N ARG A 149 1.44 7.99 -0.46
CA ARG A 149 2.16 6.79 -0.91
C ARG A 149 2.79 6.89 -2.31
N LEU A 150 2.82 8.08 -2.93
CA LEU A 150 3.33 8.27 -4.30
C LEU A 150 4.80 7.85 -4.47
N GLY A 151 5.62 8.02 -3.43
CA GLY A 151 7.03 7.61 -3.41
C GLY A 151 7.23 6.08 -3.40
N HIS A 152 6.19 5.32 -3.08
CA HIS A 152 6.29 3.87 -2.78
C HIS A 152 5.40 3.01 -3.68
N CYS A 153 4.37 3.61 -4.29
CA CYS A 153 3.42 2.90 -5.14
C CYS A 153 3.60 3.26 -6.61
N PHE A 154 3.21 2.33 -7.48
CA PHE A 154 3.01 2.55 -8.91
C PHE A 154 1.90 1.64 -9.42
N LEU A 155 1.28 2.01 -10.54
CA LEU A 155 0.15 1.26 -11.11
C LEU A 155 0.61 0.42 -12.30
N ALA A 156 0.46 -0.91 -12.21
CA ALA A 156 0.60 -1.84 -13.33
C ALA A 156 -0.69 -1.86 -14.15
N CYS A 157 -0.65 -1.28 -15.34
CA CYS A 157 -1.85 -1.02 -16.13
C CYS A 157 -1.58 -0.73 -17.62
N GLY A 158 -2.64 -0.77 -18.43
CA GLY A 158 -2.61 -0.40 -19.84
C GLY A 158 -2.66 1.11 -20.06
N ALA A 159 -2.48 1.55 -21.31
CA ALA A 159 -2.30 2.95 -21.66
C ALA A 159 -3.51 3.84 -21.29
N ALA A 160 -4.74 3.33 -21.47
CA ALA A 160 -5.95 4.07 -21.13
C ALA A 160 -6.09 4.33 -19.62
N GLN A 161 -5.80 3.32 -18.80
CA GLN A 161 -5.79 3.42 -17.34
C GLN A 161 -4.68 4.37 -16.87
N ALA A 162 -3.48 4.26 -17.44
CA ALA A 162 -2.36 5.16 -17.13
C ALA A 162 -2.70 6.63 -17.43
N GLY A 163 -3.39 6.91 -18.54
CA GLY A 163 -3.87 8.24 -18.89
C GLY A 163 -4.83 8.83 -17.84
N ALA A 164 -5.84 8.04 -17.42
CA ALA A 164 -6.81 8.49 -16.41
C ALA A 164 -6.16 8.67 -15.02
N ALA A 165 -5.26 7.76 -14.62
CA ALA A 165 -4.53 7.87 -13.37
C ALA A 165 -3.69 9.16 -13.32
N ARG A 166 -2.95 9.49 -14.39
CA ARG A 166 -2.13 10.72 -14.47
C ARG A 166 -2.96 11.99 -14.59
N ALA A 167 -4.13 11.92 -15.22
CA ALA A 167 -5.06 13.05 -15.24
C ALA A 167 -5.57 13.38 -13.83
N ALA A 168 -5.83 12.37 -13.00
CA ALA A 168 -6.22 12.56 -11.61
C ALA A 168 -5.04 12.94 -10.70
N VAL A 169 -3.88 12.31 -10.90
CA VAL A 169 -2.67 12.50 -10.09
C VAL A 169 -1.43 12.51 -11.00
N PRO A 170 -0.95 13.68 -11.44
CA PRO A 170 0.16 13.77 -12.40
C PRO A 170 1.46 13.08 -11.95
N GLY A 171 1.68 12.97 -10.64
CA GLY A 171 2.88 12.34 -10.06
C GLY A 171 2.80 10.81 -9.91
N ILE A 172 1.71 10.14 -10.31
CA ILE A 172 1.60 8.68 -10.18
C ILE A 172 2.53 7.97 -11.17
N ARG A 173 3.34 7.04 -10.65
CA ARG A 173 4.24 6.20 -11.46
C ARG A 173 3.46 5.04 -12.07
N ILE A 174 3.90 4.62 -13.25
CA ILE A 174 3.25 3.57 -14.04
C ILE A 174 4.24 2.43 -14.31
N CYS A 175 3.74 1.20 -14.19
CA CYS A 175 4.32 -0.01 -14.76
C CYS A 175 3.52 -0.37 -16.02
N ASN A 176 4.18 -0.37 -17.18
CA ASN A 176 3.49 -0.71 -18.43
C ASN A 176 3.07 -2.19 -18.43
N MET A 177 1.82 -2.44 -18.82
CA MET A 177 1.21 -3.77 -19.00
C MET A 177 0.42 -3.92 -20.32
N ASP A 178 0.39 -2.90 -21.21
CA ASP A 178 -0.60 -2.77 -22.29
C ASP A 178 -0.54 -3.88 -23.36
N ARG A 179 0.67 -4.20 -23.87
CA ARG A 179 0.85 -5.11 -25.03
C ARG A 179 2.11 -5.95 -24.85
N GLN A 180 2.00 -6.97 -24.01
CA GLN A 180 3.11 -7.86 -23.69
C GLN A 180 3.37 -8.94 -24.76
N ASP A 181 2.46 -9.12 -25.71
CA ASP A 181 2.59 -10.10 -26.79
C ASP A 181 3.17 -9.45 -28.06
N GLY A 182 3.99 -10.18 -28.81
CA GLY A 182 4.59 -9.72 -30.08
C GLY A 182 6.02 -9.19 -29.93
N ASP A 183 6.37 -8.10 -30.63
CA ASP A 183 7.72 -7.52 -30.63
C ASP A 183 8.05 -6.89 -29.26
N ARG A 184 8.83 -7.62 -28.45
CA ARG A 184 9.30 -7.17 -27.13
C ARG A 184 10.12 -5.88 -27.20
N GLY A 185 10.85 -5.66 -28.29
CA GLY A 185 11.58 -4.41 -28.53
C GLY A 185 10.65 -3.22 -28.78
N ALA A 186 9.53 -3.45 -29.48
CA ALA A 186 8.47 -2.44 -29.64
C ALA A 186 7.78 -2.15 -28.30
N TYR A 187 7.58 -3.17 -27.48
CA TYR A 187 7.01 -3.00 -26.14
C TYR A 187 7.92 -2.16 -25.23
N VAL A 188 9.24 -2.39 -25.24
CA VAL A 188 10.20 -1.52 -24.55
C VAL A 188 10.16 -0.08 -25.09
N ARG A 189 10.13 0.11 -26.42
CA ARG A 189 9.98 1.46 -27.02
C ARG A 189 8.72 2.18 -26.54
N GLY A 190 7.56 1.52 -26.62
CA GLY A 190 6.30 2.09 -26.17
C GLY A 190 6.29 2.43 -24.67
N THR A 191 7.02 1.67 -23.86
CA THR A 191 7.21 1.96 -22.43
C THR A 191 8.02 3.23 -22.19
N VAL A 192 9.07 3.44 -22.98
CA VAL A 192 9.87 4.68 -22.92
C VAL A 192 9.03 5.86 -23.41
N ASP A 193 8.33 5.71 -24.54
CA ASP A 193 7.49 6.75 -25.13
C ASP A 193 6.32 7.17 -24.21
N MET A 194 5.74 6.22 -23.45
CA MET A 194 4.72 6.54 -22.45
C MET A 194 5.30 7.18 -21.18
N GLY A 195 6.62 7.23 -21.03
CA GLY A 195 7.30 7.69 -19.81
C GLY A 195 6.94 6.85 -18.58
N ALA A 196 6.83 5.52 -18.73
CA ALA A 196 6.63 4.63 -17.59
C ALA A 196 7.92 4.49 -16.78
N ALA A 197 7.78 4.43 -15.44
CA ALA A 197 8.93 4.22 -14.55
C ALA A 197 9.30 2.72 -14.45
N TYR A 198 8.33 1.85 -14.75
CA TYR A 198 8.47 0.40 -14.66
C TYR A 198 7.91 -0.27 -15.93
N ILE A 199 8.37 -1.48 -16.19
CA ILE A 199 7.83 -2.40 -17.20
C ILE A 199 7.74 -3.79 -16.61
N GLN A 200 6.65 -4.50 -16.88
CA GLN A 200 6.59 -5.92 -16.62
C GLN A 200 6.88 -6.71 -17.88
N LEU A 201 7.90 -7.57 -17.83
CA LEU A 201 8.20 -8.58 -18.83
C LEU A 201 7.71 -9.96 -18.35
N LYS A 202 7.43 -10.87 -19.29
CA LYS A 202 7.06 -12.26 -19.04
C LYS A 202 7.47 -13.13 -20.23
N GLY A 203 7.37 -14.45 -20.08
CA GLY A 203 7.54 -15.40 -21.20
C GLY A 203 8.96 -15.95 -21.30
N ASP A 204 9.52 -15.92 -22.51
CA ASP A 204 10.88 -16.40 -22.80
C ASP A 204 11.99 -15.45 -22.32
N GLU A 205 13.19 -15.99 -22.15
CA GLU A 205 14.38 -15.27 -21.71
C GLU A 205 15.24 -14.79 -22.91
N GLU A 206 14.78 -14.97 -24.16
CA GLU A 206 15.54 -14.63 -25.37
C GLU A 206 15.69 -13.11 -25.53
N GLY A 207 16.92 -12.64 -25.75
CA GLY A 207 17.24 -11.22 -25.88
C GLY A 207 17.00 -10.38 -24.62
N LEU A 208 16.76 -11.03 -23.47
CA LEU A 208 16.45 -10.35 -22.23
C LEU A 208 17.57 -9.39 -21.76
N PRO A 209 18.88 -9.74 -21.84
CA PRO A 209 19.95 -8.81 -21.50
C PRO A 209 19.93 -7.50 -22.29
N GLU A 210 19.62 -7.57 -23.59
CA GLU A 210 19.55 -6.39 -24.46
C GLU A 210 18.31 -5.54 -24.13
N LEU A 211 17.17 -6.20 -23.85
CA LEU A 211 15.94 -5.51 -23.47
C LEU A 211 16.07 -4.80 -22.11
N THR A 212 16.64 -5.45 -21.10
CA THR A 212 16.84 -4.87 -19.77
C THR A 212 17.87 -3.73 -19.81
N ALA A 213 18.95 -3.88 -20.60
CA ALA A 213 19.93 -2.81 -20.81
C ALA A 213 19.26 -1.56 -21.40
N ARG A 214 18.43 -1.74 -22.44
CA ARG A 214 17.67 -0.65 -23.06
C ARG A 214 16.70 0.02 -22.08
N CYS A 215 16.00 -0.77 -21.26
CA CYS A 215 15.14 -0.22 -20.21
C CYS A 215 15.94 0.65 -19.23
N ARG A 216 17.07 0.13 -18.72
CA ARG A 216 17.94 0.82 -17.78
C ARG A 216 18.52 2.12 -18.35
N GLU A 217 18.97 2.11 -19.60
CA GLU A 217 19.47 3.31 -20.31
C GLU A 217 18.42 4.43 -20.40
N ASN A 218 17.13 4.08 -20.34
CA ASN A 218 16.00 5.01 -20.37
C ASN A 218 15.35 5.20 -18.99
N GLY A 219 16.01 4.76 -17.90
CA GLY A 219 15.49 4.93 -16.54
C GLY A 219 14.27 4.08 -16.20
N VAL A 220 13.99 3.02 -16.98
CA VAL A 220 12.87 2.10 -16.76
C VAL A 220 13.34 0.91 -15.93
N THR A 221 12.65 0.67 -14.81
CA THR A 221 12.88 -0.51 -13.96
C THR A 221 12.14 -1.73 -14.51
N VAL A 222 12.82 -2.87 -14.60
CA VAL A 222 12.24 -4.11 -15.11
C VAL A 222 11.77 -5.01 -13.97
N ASN A 223 10.47 -5.32 -13.98
CA ASN A 223 9.84 -6.38 -13.22
C ASN A 223 9.64 -7.59 -14.15
N TYR A 224 9.94 -8.81 -13.72
CA TYR A 224 9.72 -10.02 -14.50
C TYR A 224 8.72 -10.95 -13.82
N PHE A 225 7.64 -11.30 -14.51
CA PHE A 225 6.59 -12.16 -13.99
C PHE A 225 6.88 -13.66 -14.20
N GLY A 226 6.75 -14.43 -13.11
CA GLY A 226 6.63 -15.89 -13.14
C GLY A 226 7.97 -16.62 -13.17
N ALA A 227 8.65 -16.68 -12.03
CA ALA A 227 9.85 -17.48 -11.85
C ALA A 227 9.98 -17.96 -10.40
N GLU A 228 9.81 -19.28 -10.22
CA GLU A 228 9.87 -19.93 -8.91
C GLU A 228 11.15 -20.75 -8.72
N GLU A 229 11.74 -21.21 -9.83
CA GLU A 229 12.94 -22.06 -9.80
C GLU A 229 14.21 -21.22 -9.55
N PRO A 230 15.04 -21.55 -8.56
CA PRO A 230 16.26 -20.80 -8.24
C PRO A 230 17.18 -20.53 -9.44
N GLU A 231 17.37 -21.52 -10.32
CA GLU A 231 18.19 -21.36 -11.52
C GLU A 231 17.61 -20.35 -12.51
N LYS A 232 16.28 -20.32 -12.67
CA LYS A 232 15.62 -19.31 -13.50
C LYS A 232 15.77 -17.92 -12.87
N ILE A 233 15.53 -17.80 -11.56
CA ILE A 233 15.68 -16.54 -10.82
C ILE A 233 17.12 -15.99 -10.99
N ARG A 234 18.15 -16.84 -10.86
CA ARG A 234 19.56 -16.47 -11.11
C ARG A 234 19.77 -15.94 -12.52
N ARG A 235 19.23 -16.62 -13.55
CA ARG A 235 19.36 -16.19 -14.95
C ARG A 235 18.69 -14.84 -15.19
N LEU A 236 17.51 -14.61 -14.63
CA LEU A 236 16.79 -13.34 -14.76
C LEU A 236 17.59 -12.17 -14.17
N TYR A 237 18.10 -12.30 -12.95
CA TYR A 237 18.93 -11.25 -12.34
C TYR A 237 20.25 -11.03 -13.11
N LYS A 238 20.92 -12.10 -13.57
CA LYS A 238 22.10 -11.99 -14.45
C LYS A 238 21.79 -11.31 -15.79
N ALA A 239 20.57 -11.49 -16.30
CA ALA A 239 20.08 -10.82 -17.49
C ALA A 239 19.63 -9.37 -17.23
N GLY A 240 19.80 -8.83 -16.02
CA GLY A 240 19.53 -7.42 -15.71
C GLY A 240 18.10 -7.11 -15.32
N VAL A 241 17.27 -8.10 -14.99
CA VAL A 241 15.97 -7.88 -14.32
C VAL A 241 16.22 -7.28 -12.93
N GLN A 242 15.45 -6.26 -12.52
CA GLN A 242 15.58 -5.67 -11.19
C GLN A 242 14.69 -6.38 -10.16
N TYR A 243 13.45 -6.68 -10.51
CA TYR A 243 12.55 -7.41 -9.61
C TYR A 243 11.99 -8.66 -10.26
N VAL A 244 12.08 -9.78 -9.56
CA VAL A 244 11.37 -11.01 -9.93
C VAL A 244 10.07 -11.07 -9.13
N LEU A 245 8.95 -11.10 -9.84
CA LEU A 245 7.60 -11.29 -9.31
C LEU A 245 7.30 -12.79 -9.24
N THR A 246 7.16 -13.30 -8.03
CA THR A 246 7.24 -14.73 -7.68
C THR A 246 6.20 -15.11 -6.63
N ASP A 247 5.69 -16.33 -6.73
CA ASP A 247 4.89 -16.97 -5.67
C ASP A 247 5.80 -17.59 -4.59
N ASP A 248 7.05 -17.94 -4.93
CA ASP A 248 8.09 -18.49 -4.06
C ASP A 248 9.03 -17.41 -3.51
N LEU A 249 8.48 -16.56 -2.64
CA LEU A 249 9.25 -15.48 -2.03
C LEU A 249 10.52 -15.98 -1.33
N ASP A 250 10.46 -17.13 -0.66
CA ASP A 250 11.60 -17.70 0.07
C ASP A 250 12.73 -18.12 -0.89
N ALA A 251 12.41 -18.81 -1.99
CA ALA A 251 13.42 -19.19 -2.98
C ALA A 251 14.08 -17.96 -3.62
N CYS A 252 13.30 -16.92 -3.92
CA CYS A 252 13.83 -15.69 -4.51
C CYS A 252 14.74 -14.91 -3.55
N LEU A 253 14.33 -14.77 -2.29
CA LEU A 253 15.14 -14.14 -1.24
C LEU A 253 16.43 -14.93 -0.96
N ALA A 254 16.38 -16.27 -1.00
CA ALA A 254 17.56 -17.11 -0.86
C ALA A 254 18.58 -16.85 -1.97
N VAL A 255 18.14 -16.86 -3.25
CA VAL A 255 19.00 -16.54 -4.40
C VAL A 255 19.59 -15.13 -4.30
N LEU A 256 18.78 -14.13 -3.96
CA LEU A 256 19.25 -12.75 -3.79
C LEU A 256 20.36 -12.64 -2.73
N ARG A 257 20.18 -13.31 -1.60
CA ARG A 257 21.15 -13.29 -0.49
C ARG A 257 22.43 -14.03 -0.87
N GLU A 258 22.31 -15.24 -1.41
CA GLU A 258 23.42 -16.16 -1.63
C GLU A 258 24.27 -15.77 -2.85
N ASP A 259 23.63 -15.32 -3.93
CA ASP A 259 24.31 -15.10 -5.21
C ASP A 259 24.53 -13.61 -5.54
N PHE A 260 23.74 -12.71 -4.93
CA PHE A 260 23.77 -11.27 -5.24
C PHE A 260 24.04 -10.38 -4.02
N GLY A 261 24.16 -10.93 -2.81
CA GLY A 261 24.42 -10.18 -1.59
C GLY A 261 23.30 -9.22 -1.18
N VAL A 262 22.09 -9.42 -1.70
CA VAL A 262 20.91 -8.60 -1.40
C VAL A 262 20.14 -9.25 -0.27
N GLY A 263 20.19 -8.62 0.91
CA GLY A 263 19.46 -9.07 2.09
C GLY A 263 17.98 -8.66 2.08
N PRO A 264 17.18 -9.16 3.03
CA PRO A 264 15.79 -8.74 3.20
C PRO A 264 15.69 -7.25 3.57
N VAL A 265 14.58 -6.60 3.19
CA VAL A 265 14.26 -5.24 3.66
C VAL A 265 14.12 -5.25 5.18
N PRO A 266 14.82 -4.36 5.91
CA PRO A 266 14.73 -4.31 7.36
C PRO A 266 13.34 -3.86 7.82
N GLN A 267 12.93 -4.34 9.00
CA GLN A 267 11.75 -3.81 9.66
C GLN A 267 11.95 -2.32 9.98
N ILE A 268 10.89 -1.53 9.82
CA ILE A 268 10.91 -0.12 10.23
C ILE A 268 11.01 0.00 11.74
N ASP A 269 11.69 1.05 12.21
CA ASP A 269 11.77 1.34 13.63
C ASP A 269 10.41 1.77 14.21
N ASP A 270 10.29 1.70 15.55
CA ASP A 270 9.03 2.00 16.24
C ASP A 270 8.60 3.46 16.10
N GLU A 271 9.53 4.42 15.95
CA GLU A 271 9.16 5.81 15.72
C GLU A 271 8.49 6.00 14.36
N THR A 272 9.09 5.44 13.32
CA THR A 272 8.53 5.44 11.97
C THR A 272 7.16 4.73 11.95
N ALA A 273 7.03 3.59 12.63
CA ALA A 273 5.80 2.82 12.67
C ALA A 273 4.65 3.54 13.43
N VAL A 274 4.96 4.18 14.57
CA VAL A 274 3.99 5.00 15.33
C VAL A 274 3.51 6.18 14.49
N ARG A 275 4.42 6.89 13.81
CA ARG A 275 4.07 8.02 12.93
C ARG A 275 3.21 7.58 11.74
N ALA A 276 3.48 6.41 11.17
CA ALA A 276 2.67 5.82 10.11
C ALA A 276 1.24 5.51 10.60
N ALA A 277 1.09 4.88 11.77
CA ALA A 277 -0.22 4.61 12.37
C ALA A 277 -1.03 5.90 12.62
N VAL A 278 -0.39 6.96 13.10
CA VAL A 278 -1.05 8.25 13.33
C VAL A 278 -1.43 8.94 12.02
N SER A 279 -0.61 8.79 10.97
CA SER A 279 -0.92 9.30 9.63
C SER A 279 -2.12 8.58 9.00
N GLN A 280 -2.23 7.27 9.20
CA GLN A 280 -3.40 6.49 8.80
C GLN A 280 -4.66 6.95 9.53
N TYR A 281 -4.55 7.25 10.83
CA TYR A 281 -5.64 7.86 11.59
C TYR A 281 -6.09 9.20 10.98
N PHE A 282 -5.14 10.10 10.66
CA PHE A 282 -5.46 11.38 10.00
C PHE A 282 -6.16 11.18 8.66
N TYR A 283 -5.74 10.22 7.86
CA TYR A 283 -6.44 9.89 6.62
C TYR A 283 -7.87 9.42 6.91
N GLY A 284 -8.02 8.46 7.82
CA GLY A 284 -9.30 7.85 8.12
C GLY A 284 -10.36 8.86 8.56
N ILE A 285 -9.99 9.85 9.37
CA ILE A 285 -10.90 10.91 9.79
C ILE A 285 -11.19 11.94 8.69
N LEU A 286 -10.23 12.22 7.80
CA LEU A 286 -10.40 13.22 6.75
C LEU A 286 -11.32 12.72 5.65
N TYR A 287 -11.21 11.43 5.31
CA TYR A 287 -11.93 10.82 4.20
C TYR A 287 -13.06 9.90 4.62
N TYR A 288 -13.35 9.81 5.93
CA TYR A 288 -14.36 8.93 6.51
C TYR A 288 -14.15 7.46 6.08
N ASP A 289 -12.88 7.01 6.12
CA ASP A 289 -12.49 5.65 5.76
C ASP A 289 -12.64 4.74 7.00
N GLU A 290 -13.85 4.19 7.17
CA GLU A 290 -14.18 3.28 8.28
C GLU A 290 -13.24 2.06 8.32
N PRO A 291 -13.01 1.32 7.22
CA PRO A 291 -12.09 0.18 7.23
C PRO A 291 -10.69 0.54 7.69
N LEU A 292 -10.12 1.66 7.22
CA LEU A 292 -8.80 2.10 7.65
C LEU A 292 -8.77 2.45 9.14
N LEU A 293 -9.77 3.19 9.65
CA LEU A 293 -9.84 3.51 11.08
C LEU A 293 -9.93 2.25 11.93
N ARG A 294 -10.71 1.25 11.51
CA ARG A 294 -10.79 -0.06 12.17
C ARG A 294 -9.49 -0.82 12.13
N ALA A 295 -8.69 -0.66 11.07
CA ALA A 295 -7.34 -1.17 11.06
C ALA A 295 -6.48 -0.41 12.09
N THR A 296 -6.50 0.93 12.13
CA THR A 296 -5.60 1.72 12.98
C THR A 296 -5.91 1.67 14.48
N PHE A 297 -7.17 1.51 14.89
CA PHE A 297 -7.57 1.43 16.30
C PHE A 297 -7.66 -0.01 16.81
N HIS A 298 -7.40 -0.20 18.10
CA HIS A 298 -7.77 -1.44 18.77
C HIS A 298 -9.31 -1.53 18.89
N PRO A 299 -9.94 -2.71 18.73
CA PRO A 299 -11.39 -2.85 18.83
C PRO A 299 -11.99 -2.35 20.16
N ASP A 300 -11.25 -2.53 21.25
CA ASP A 300 -11.65 -2.09 22.60
C ASP A 300 -11.25 -0.66 22.94
N ALA A 301 -10.73 0.10 21.97
CA ALA A 301 -10.27 1.45 22.23
C ALA A 301 -11.40 2.36 22.71
N GLN A 302 -11.07 3.32 23.58
CA GLN A 302 -12.02 4.31 24.06
C GLN A 302 -11.69 5.70 23.50
N VAL A 303 -12.75 6.46 23.22
CA VAL A 303 -12.65 7.84 22.74
C VAL A 303 -13.36 8.74 23.73
N SER A 304 -12.60 9.63 24.37
CA SER A 304 -13.11 10.51 25.42
C SER A 304 -12.73 11.95 25.18
N GLY A 305 -13.54 12.89 25.63
CA GLY A 305 -13.24 14.32 25.55
C GLY A 305 -14.21 15.15 26.36
N ILE A 306 -14.05 16.47 26.29
CA ILE A 306 -14.95 17.41 26.95
C ILE A 306 -15.68 18.23 25.88
N ARG A 307 -17.02 18.22 25.93
CA ARG A 307 -17.86 19.02 25.04
C ARG A 307 -17.77 20.51 25.40
N LYS A 308 -18.25 21.37 24.49
CA LYS A 308 -18.26 22.83 24.71
C LYS A 308 -19.04 23.26 25.96
N ASP A 309 -20.00 22.45 26.40
CA ASP A 309 -20.80 22.68 27.62
C ASP A 309 -20.15 22.12 28.90
N GLY A 310 -18.91 21.60 28.81
CA GLY A 310 -18.16 21.05 29.94
C GLY A 310 -18.50 19.61 30.31
N ARG A 311 -19.46 18.96 29.63
CA ARG A 311 -19.80 17.56 29.91
C ARG A 311 -18.77 16.60 29.32
N LEU A 312 -18.54 15.50 30.04
CA LEU A 312 -17.77 14.36 29.55
C LEU A 312 -18.47 13.75 28.33
N ASP A 313 -17.74 13.65 27.23
CA ASP A 313 -18.06 12.80 26.10
C ASP A 313 -17.23 11.53 26.21
N HIS A 314 -17.88 10.37 26.24
CA HIS A 314 -17.19 9.10 26.42
C HIS A 314 -17.93 8.00 25.68
N GLN A 315 -17.20 7.27 24.84
CA GLN A 315 -17.77 6.18 24.04
C GLN A 315 -16.67 5.20 23.60
N ARG A 316 -17.10 3.97 23.27
CA ARG A 316 -16.22 2.98 22.64
C ARG A 316 -15.90 3.38 21.22
N PHE A 317 -14.72 3.00 20.73
CA PHE A 317 -14.30 3.24 19.35
C PHE A 317 -15.30 2.66 18.34
N HIS A 318 -15.84 1.47 18.63
CA HIS A 318 -16.89 0.84 17.83
C HIS A 318 -18.07 1.80 17.54
N ASP A 319 -18.50 2.56 18.54
CA ASP A 319 -19.62 3.48 18.43
C ASP A 319 -19.17 4.83 17.84
N TRP A 320 -17.92 5.23 18.14
CA TRP A 320 -17.32 6.43 17.58
C TRP A 320 -17.14 6.36 16.09
N VAL A 321 -16.61 5.28 15.54
CA VAL A 321 -16.31 5.22 14.10
C VAL A 321 -17.56 5.35 13.23
N ALA A 322 -18.77 5.14 13.77
CA ALA A 322 -20.02 5.27 13.04
C ALA A 322 -20.29 6.66 12.42
N TYR A 323 -19.63 7.74 12.85
CA TYR A 323 -19.76 9.05 12.19
C TYR A 323 -19.27 9.01 10.73
N THR A 324 -18.41 8.04 10.39
CA THR A 324 -17.87 7.88 9.03
C THR A 324 -18.87 7.35 8.00
N ARG A 325 -20.05 6.88 8.44
CA ARG A 325 -21.12 6.42 7.54
C ARG A 325 -21.75 7.52 6.68
N GLY A 326 -21.45 8.78 6.97
CA GLY A 326 -21.92 9.93 6.22
C GLY A 326 -21.04 10.30 5.03
N LYS A 327 -21.39 11.39 4.35
CA LYS A 327 -20.52 11.99 3.33
C LYS A 327 -19.28 12.57 4.02
N ALA A 328 -18.10 12.14 3.59
CA ALA A 328 -16.84 12.72 4.03
C ALA A 328 -16.86 14.25 3.85
N PRO A 329 -16.39 15.02 4.83
CA PRO A 329 -16.33 16.46 4.72
C PRO A 329 -15.24 16.86 3.72
N ASP A 330 -15.29 18.12 3.26
CA ASP A 330 -14.23 18.66 2.42
C ASP A 330 -12.90 18.70 3.21
N PRO A 331 -11.83 18.03 2.73
CA PRO A 331 -10.52 18.11 3.35
C PRO A 331 -9.85 19.48 3.14
N ALA A 332 -10.34 20.33 2.24
CA ALA A 332 -9.75 21.64 1.99
C ALA A 332 -9.69 22.50 3.27
N GLY A 333 -8.53 23.09 3.51
CA GLY A 333 -8.27 23.90 4.70
C GLY A 333 -8.16 23.12 6.00
N ARG A 334 -8.04 21.78 5.93
CA ARG A 334 -7.73 20.93 7.09
C ARG A 334 -6.26 20.58 7.10
N GLU A 335 -5.61 20.81 8.24
CA GLU A 335 -4.21 20.45 8.46
C GLU A 335 -4.08 19.64 9.74
N ASN A 336 -3.52 18.44 9.63
CA ASN A 336 -3.27 17.56 10.76
C ASN A 336 -1.75 17.41 10.95
N SER A 337 -1.28 17.45 12.19
CA SER A 337 0.15 17.31 12.50
C SER A 337 0.39 16.54 13.78
N ILE A 338 1.54 15.86 13.85
CA ILE A 338 2.04 15.25 15.08
C ILE A 338 2.83 16.32 15.83
N ALA A 339 2.31 16.80 16.96
CA ALA A 339 2.98 17.81 17.78
C ALA A 339 4.08 17.19 18.65
N HIS A 340 3.84 15.98 19.15
CA HIS A 340 4.79 15.24 19.98
C HIS A 340 4.51 13.74 19.93
N ALA A 341 5.56 12.92 19.99
CA ALA A 341 5.46 11.48 20.15
C ALA A 341 6.52 11.05 21.18
N ASP A 342 6.09 10.30 22.18
CA ASP A 342 6.93 9.65 23.19
C ASP A 342 6.73 8.14 23.10
N ILE A 343 7.82 7.39 23.01
CA ILE A 343 7.80 5.95 22.72
C ILE A 343 8.68 5.26 23.74
N SER A 344 8.11 4.27 24.42
CA SER A 344 8.78 3.52 25.47
C SER A 344 8.43 2.03 25.35
N GLY A 345 9.32 1.27 24.71
CA GLY A 345 9.11 -0.15 24.45
C GLY A 345 7.83 -0.39 23.65
N PRO A 346 6.88 -1.23 24.12
CA PRO A 346 5.65 -1.53 23.39
C PRO A 346 4.54 -0.49 23.57
N ALA A 347 4.81 0.67 24.18
CA ALA A 347 3.83 1.72 24.43
C ALA A 347 4.28 3.07 23.86
N ALA A 348 3.32 3.88 23.40
CA ALA A 348 3.59 5.23 22.93
C ALA A 348 2.46 6.20 23.31
N SER A 349 2.81 7.46 23.50
CA SER A 349 1.89 8.58 23.70
C SER A 349 2.14 9.62 22.62
N VAL A 350 1.10 9.96 21.86
CA VAL A 350 1.20 10.91 20.74
C VAL A 350 0.21 12.04 20.93
N ARG A 351 0.70 13.27 20.93
CA ARG A 351 -0.12 14.48 20.84
C ARG A 351 -0.20 14.92 19.39
N THR A 352 -1.42 15.14 18.91
CA THR A 352 -1.69 15.64 17.55
C THR A 352 -2.48 16.93 17.59
N GLU A 353 -2.36 17.73 16.53
CA GLU A 353 -3.13 18.95 16.32
C GLU A 353 -3.85 18.83 14.98
N LEU A 354 -5.18 18.97 15.00
CA LEU A 354 -6.05 18.92 13.83
C LEU A 354 -6.72 20.28 13.70
N GLN A 355 -6.27 21.05 12.73
CA GLN A 355 -6.78 22.36 12.39
C GLN A 355 -7.90 22.20 11.37
N TRP A 356 -9.16 22.36 11.79
CA TRP A 356 -10.32 22.36 10.89
C TRP A 356 -10.86 23.80 10.77
N PRO A 357 -11.66 24.13 9.72
CA PRO A 357 -12.08 25.50 9.45
C PRO A 357 -12.78 26.24 10.60
N SER A 358 -13.51 25.51 11.45
CA SER A 358 -14.32 26.09 12.53
C SER A 358 -13.94 25.61 13.94
N VAL A 359 -12.94 24.75 14.06
CA VAL A 359 -12.57 24.10 15.32
C VAL A 359 -11.15 23.57 15.24
N HIS A 360 -10.41 23.65 16.34
CA HIS A 360 -9.10 23.03 16.46
C HIS A 360 -9.17 21.91 17.50
N TYR A 361 -8.85 20.68 17.09
CA TYR A 361 -8.73 19.56 18.02
C TYR A 361 -7.27 19.30 18.39
N THR A 362 -7.03 19.12 19.68
CA THR A 362 -5.81 18.47 20.18
C THR A 362 -6.20 17.07 20.62
N ASP A 363 -5.63 16.05 19.98
CA ASP A 363 -5.80 14.66 20.43
C ASP A 363 -4.57 14.16 21.18
N TYR A 364 -4.80 13.37 22.20
CA TYR A 364 -3.82 12.60 22.95
C TYR A 364 -4.13 11.12 22.71
N LEU A 365 -3.27 10.48 21.94
CA LEU A 365 -3.40 9.10 21.52
C LEU A 365 -2.46 8.25 22.38
N SER A 366 -2.98 7.19 22.98
CA SER A 366 -2.16 6.12 23.54
C SER A 366 -2.11 4.99 22.53
N LEU A 367 -0.91 4.59 22.12
CA LEU A 367 -0.70 3.47 21.20
C LEU A 367 0.00 2.33 21.91
N LEU A 368 -0.31 1.11 21.47
CA LEU A 368 0.33 -0.12 21.92
C LEU A 368 0.83 -0.90 20.71
N LYS A 369 1.97 -1.58 20.87
CA LYS A 369 2.47 -2.55 19.91
C LYS A 369 1.89 -3.92 20.24
N ILE A 370 0.94 -4.38 19.44
CA ILE A 370 0.23 -5.66 19.61
C ILE A 370 0.50 -6.50 18.36
N ASP A 371 1.00 -7.72 18.53
CA ASP A 371 1.36 -8.63 17.45
C ASP A 371 2.24 -7.96 16.38
N GLY A 372 3.27 -7.24 16.85
CA GLY A 372 4.21 -6.51 16.00
C GLY A 372 3.69 -5.18 15.44
N ARG A 373 2.43 -4.82 15.70
CA ARG A 373 1.75 -3.67 15.07
C ARG A 373 1.37 -2.58 16.07
N TRP A 374 1.67 -1.35 15.71
CA TRP A 374 1.21 -0.18 16.47
C TRP A 374 -0.26 0.12 16.17
N VAL A 375 -1.07 0.16 17.22
CA VAL A 375 -2.50 0.51 17.18
C VAL A 375 -2.83 1.58 18.18
N ILE A 376 -3.82 2.42 17.85
CA ILE A 376 -4.37 3.38 18.81
C ILE A 376 -5.26 2.62 19.79
N ALA A 377 -4.79 2.51 21.03
CA ALA A 377 -5.47 1.85 22.13
C ALA A 377 -6.45 2.79 22.83
N ASN A 378 -6.16 4.09 22.91
CA ASN A 378 -7.07 5.09 23.47
C ASN A 378 -6.88 6.45 22.82
N LYS A 379 -7.95 7.25 22.78
CA LYS A 379 -7.94 8.64 22.34
C LYS A 379 -8.63 9.53 23.37
N ILE A 380 -7.93 10.58 23.79
CA ILE A 380 -8.52 11.73 24.50
C ILE A 380 -8.45 12.94 23.57
N TRP A 381 -9.51 13.74 23.50
CA TRP A 381 -9.54 14.92 22.65
C TRP A 381 -10.04 16.17 23.38
N ARG A 382 -9.55 17.32 22.94
CA ARG A 382 -10.05 18.64 23.34
C ARG A 382 -10.27 19.49 22.10
N ALA A 383 -11.42 20.14 22.02
CA ALA A 383 -11.70 21.17 21.02
C ALA A 383 -11.47 22.58 21.60
N ARG A 384 -10.96 23.50 20.79
CA ARG A 384 -10.88 24.93 21.08
C ARG A 384 -11.40 25.77 19.93
#